data_AF-A0A3T1NRX7-F1
#
_entry.id   AF-A0A3T1NRX7-F1
#
_cell.length_a   1.000
_cell.length_b   1.000
_cell.length_c   1.000
_cell.angle_alpha   90.00
_cell.angle_beta   90.00
_cell.angle_gamma   90.00
#
_symmetry.space_group_name_H-M   'P 1'
#
loop_
_entity.id
_entity.type
_entity.pdbx_description
1 polymer ?
#
loop_
_entity_poly.entity_id
_entity_poly.type
_entity_poly.pdbx_seq_one_letter_code
_entity_poly.pdbx_strand_id
1 'polypeptide(L)'
;MAIVGKEAISALRGATQEGAGSSERSTFTSLKSGSTFLVKALPLENIAAYDSYGIFKKVNSFEAEKPSIKNARGYATDELTPWDLASKYYQDKANELVEAGKSKEDAEVKPLRTKASEYRSKRKYIVPFIDLESGEVIYIDFTKNQAEAVISVIEKYEEKGRLETTPLELSKTGQKTDTKVSLTATFEEDLSETAAKNFKELTAENVTVNFEGLTFIADEKAQIESLLASGFDVSLIDLEAPEIDPTEAF
;
A
#
# COMPACT_ATOMS: atom_id res chain seq x y z
N MET A 1 -9.51 -1.38 4.80
CA MET A 1 -10.22 -2.52 4.22
C MET A 1 -9.56 -2.87 2.89
N ALA A 2 -8.93 -4.04 2.79
CA ALA A 2 -8.23 -4.47 1.59
C ALA A 2 -9.22 -4.85 0.47
N ILE A 3 -9.05 -4.26 -0.71
CA ILE A 3 -9.82 -4.55 -1.93
C ILE A 3 -9.08 -5.66 -2.69
N VAL A 4 -9.76 -6.68 -3.24
CA VAL A 4 -9.10 -7.90 -3.77
C VAL A 4 -9.34 -8.11 -5.27
N GLY A 5 -8.36 -8.72 -5.93
CA GLY A 5 -8.41 -9.25 -7.28
C GLY A 5 -8.71 -8.25 -8.37
N LYS A 6 -9.74 -8.54 -9.18
CA LYS A 6 -10.15 -7.67 -10.29
C LYS A 6 -10.43 -6.23 -9.86
N GLU A 7 -10.81 -6.01 -8.61
CA GLU A 7 -11.02 -4.67 -8.06
C GLU A 7 -9.70 -3.98 -7.70
N ALA A 8 -8.68 -4.71 -7.25
CA ALA A 8 -7.32 -4.18 -7.05
C ALA A 8 -6.63 -3.82 -8.38
N ILE A 9 -6.79 -4.66 -9.41
CA ILE A 9 -6.35 -4.36 -10.79
C ILE A 9 -7.12 -3.15 -11.33
N SER A 10 -8.42 -3.08 -11.07
CA SER A 10 -9.25 -1.94 -11.45
C SER A 10 -8.85 -0.69 -10.68
N ALA A 11 -8.38 -0.76 -9.44
CA ALA A 11 -7.81 0.39 -8.72
C ALA A 11 -6.48 0.87 -9.32
N LEU A 12 -5.65 -0.04 -9.87
CA LEU A 12 -4.45 0.32 -10.65
C LEU A 12 -4.83 1.10 -11.93
N ARG A 13 -5.97 0.73 -12.54
CA ARG A 13 -6.51 1.27 -13.81
C ARG A 13 -7.59 2.37 -13.66
N GLY A 14 -8.09 2.62 -12.45
CA GLY A 14 -9.06 3.67 -12.08
C GLY A 14 -10.53 3.25 -11.86
N ALA A 15 -10.87 2.43 -10.85
CA ALA A 15 -12.22 2.25 -10.28
C ALA A 15 -12.19 1.71 -8.82
N THR A 16 -13.33 1.70 -8.09
CA THR A 16 -13.43 1.45 -6.62
C THR A 16 -14.72 0.73 -6.18
N GLN A 17 -14.67 -0.24 -5.25
CA GLN A 17 -15.64 -0.41 -4.14
C GLN A 17 -15.13 -1.37 -3.00
N GLU A 18 -16.00 -1.90 -2.12
CA GLU A 18 -15.78 -2.22 -0.68
C GLU A 18 -16.01 -3.71 -0.26
N GLY A 19 -15.42 -4.17 0.88
CA GLY A 19 -16.03 -5.22 1.75
C GLY A 19 -15.14 -6.29 2.44
N ALA A 20 -15.00 -6.26 3.79
CA ALA A 20 -14.73 -7.29 4.86
C ALA A 20 -13.90 -8.62 4.60
N GLY A 21 -13.27 -9.36 5.56
CA GLY A 21 -13.01 -9.27 7.02
C GLY A 21 -12.85 -10.68 7.69
N SER A 22 -12.03 -10.87 8.75
CA SER A 22 -11.90 -12.08 9.64
C SER A 22 -11.20 -13.35 9.07
N SER A 23 -10.47 -14.23 9.79
CA SER A 23 -9.85 -14.19 11.16
C SER A 23 -8.52 -15.03 11.29
N GLU A 24 -7.39 -14.62 10.68
CA GLU A 24 -6.01 -15.11 11.00
C GLU A 24 -4.94 -14.06 10.56
N ARG A 25 -4.03 -13.62 11.45
CA ARG A 25 -3.20 -12.42 11.17
C ARG A 25 -1.92 -12.72 10.39
N SER A 26 -1.96 -12.47 9.09
CA SER A 26 -0.79 -12.44 8.22
C SER A 26 0.11 -11.23 8.52
N THR A 27 1.39 -11.29 8.13
CA THR A 27 2.35 -10.17 8.28
C THR A 27 3.05 -9.85 6.95
N PHE A 28 3.48 -8.59 6.78
CA PHE A 28 4.19 -8.16 5.58
C PHE A 28 5.66 -8.62 5.55
N THR A 29 6.05 -9.27 4.47
CA THR A 29 7.45 -9.63 4.18
C THR A 29 8.21 -8.41 3.66
N SER A 30 9.33 -8.10 4.31
CA SER A 30 10.11 -6.89 3.99
C SER A 30 11.06 -7.10 2.81
N LEU A 31 10.64 -6.68 1.61
CA LEU A 31 11.53 -6.57 0.45
C LEU A 31 12.46 -5.36 0.64
N LYS A 32 13.71 -5.62 1.01
CA LYS A 32 14.76 -4.61 1.26
C LYS A 32 15.54 -4.32 -0.02
N SER A 33 16.25 -3.19 -0.09
CA SER A 33 17.16 -2.97 -1.23
C SER A 33 18.35 -3.93 -1.10
N GLY A 34 18.65 -4.65 -2.17
CA GLY A 34 19.66 -5.70 -2.22
C GLY A 34 19.15 -7.11 -1.85
N SER A 35 17.86 -7.29 -1.53
CA SER A 35 17.27 -8.63 -1.36
C SER A 35 16.64 -9.14 -2.66
N THR A 36 16.75 -10.45 -2.87
CA THR A 36 16.03 -11.23 -3.87
C THR A 36 15.20 -12.31 -3.17
N PHE A 37 14.11 -12.75 -3.81
CA PHE A 37 13.32 -13.92 -3.43
C PHE A 37 13.07 -14.76 -4.68
N LEU A 38 13.22 -16.08 -4.58
CA LEU A 38 12.74 -17.02 -5.60
C LEU A 38 11.27 -17.30 -5.30
N VAL A 39 10.38 -16.99 -6.25
CA VAL A 39 8.94 -16.97 -6.00
C VAL A 39 8.14 -17.65 -7.11
N LYS A 40 7.00 -18.24 -6.71
CA LYS A 40 5.84 -18.41 -7.58
C LYS A 40 4.92 -17.21 -7.43
N ALA A 41 4.55 -16.56 -8.53
CA ALA A 41 3.53 -15.54 -8.51
C ALA A 41 2.14 -16.17 -8.50
N LEU A 42 1.23 -15.61 -7.72
CA LEU A 42 -0.18 -16.00 -7.70
C LEU A 42 -0.98 -15.21 -8.74
N PRO A 43 -2.14 -15.72 -9.20
CA PRO A 43 -2.99 -15.05 -10.16
C PRO A 43 -3.35 -13.62 -9.79
N LEU A 44 -3.67 -12.81 -10.78
CA LEU A 44 -4.07 -11.42 -10.62
C LEU A 44 -5.30 -11.25 -9.70
N GLU A 45 -6.18 -12.26 -9.60
CA GLU A 45 -7.31 -12.25 -8.67
C GLU A 45 -6.92 -12.40 -7.19
N ASN A 46 -5.69 -12.86 -6.92
CA ASN A 46 -5.09 -12.92 -5.59
C ASN A 46 -4.32 -11.65 -5.23
N ILE A 47 -4.44 -10.53 -5.95
CA ILE A 47 -3.73 -9.27 -5.62
C ILE A 47 -4.68 -8.32 -4.88
N ALA A 48 -4.23 -7.67 -3.80
CA ALA A 48 -5.05 -6.70 -3.08
C ALA A 48 -4.55 -5.26 -3.20
N ALA A 49 -5.38 -4.28 -2.88
CA ALA A 49 -5.03 -2.87 -2.81
C ALA A 49 -5.72 -2.17 -1.64
N TYR A 50 -5.02 -1.20 -1.03
CA TYR A 50 -5.50 -0.50 0.16
C TYR A 50 -4.95 0.94 0.22
N ASP A 51 -5.64 1.82 0.95
CA ASP A 51 -5.22 3.22 1.09
C ASP A 51 -4.50 3.47 2.43
N SER A 52 -3.17 3.61 2.34
CA SER A 52 -2.33 3.82 3.51
C SER A 52 -2.18 5.30 3.84
N TYR A 53 -2.57 5.70 5.05
CA TYR A 53 -2.08 6.91 5.70
C TYR A 53 -0.73 6.63 6.39
N GLY A 54 -0.15 7.65 7.03
CA GLY A 54 1.12 7.56 7.76
C GLY A 54 2.24 8.45 7.21
N ILE A 55 3.20 8.80 8.07
CA ILE A 55 4.32 9.69 7.76
C ILE A 55 5.62 9.04 8.24
N PHE A 56 6.53 8.76 7.30
CA PHE A 56 7.78 8.04 7.56
C PHE A 56 8.56 8.62 8.75
N LYS A 57 8.92 7.74 9.71
CA LYS A 57 9.58 8.07 10.99
C LYS A 57 8.78 8.93 11.99
N LYS A 58 7.50 9.21 11.74
CA LYS A 58 6.62 9.92 12.67
C LYS A 58 5.38 9.12 13.07
N VAL A 59 4.70 8.56 12.08
CA VAL A 59 3.43 7.83 12.22
C VAL A 59 3.52 6.56 11.39
N ASN A 60 3.24 5.41 12.01
CA ASN A 60 3.21 4.13 11.32
C ASN A 60 2.11 4.10 10.24
N SER A 61 2.28 3.25 9.23
CA SER A 61 1.28 3.08 8.17
C SER A 61 -0.02 2.49 8.72
N PHE A 62 -1.16 3.06 8.35
CA PHE A 62 -2.48 2.57 8.77
C PHE A 62 -3.56 2.79 7.70
N GLU A 63 -4.68 2.09 7.84
CA GLU A 63 -5.93 2.32 7.10
C GLU A 63 -6.97 2.98 8.01
N ALA A 64 -7.79 3.88 7.48
CA ALA A 64 -8.95 4.37 8.22
C ALA A 64 -10.02 3.26 8.30
N GLU A 65 -10.64 3.09 9.46
CA GLU A 65 -11.80 2.21 9.66
C GLU A 65 -12.96 2.59 8.73
N LYS A 66 -13.20 3.90 8.62
CA LYS A 66 -14.15 4.53 7.69
C LYS A 66 -13.33 5.31 6.64
N PRO A 67 -12.99 4.70 5.49
CA PRO A 67 -12.19 5.36 4.46
C PRO A 67 -13.02 6.36 3.66
N SER A 68 -12.38 7.44 3.21
CA SER A 68 -13.02 8.45 2.37
C SER A 68 -13.35 7.96 0.96
N ILE A 69 -14.41 8.51 0.38
CA ILE A 69 -14.77 8.31 -1.02
C ILE A 69 -13.77 9.08 -1.90
N LYS A 70 -13.25 8.42 -2.95
CA LYS A 70 -12.18 8.96 -3.80
C LYS A 70 -12.51 8.95 -5.27
N ASN A 71 -11.99 9.96 -5.98
CA ASN A 71 -11.99 9.96 -7.44
C ASN A 71 -10.93 9.00 -8.04
N ALA A 72 -11.02 8.76 -9.35
CA ALA A 72 -10.09 7.88 -10.09
C ALA A 72 -8.59 8.31 -10.05
N ARG A 73 -8.27 9.51 -9.55
CA ARG A 73 -6.89 9.97 -9.30
C ARG A 73 -6.46 9.76 -7.84
N GLY A 74 -7.28 9.08 -7.04
CA GLY A 74 -7.09 8.73 -5.64
C GLY A 74 -7.18 9.91 -4.67
N TYR A 75 -7.80 11.03 -5.05
CA TYR A 75 -8.04 12.15 -4.12
C TYR A 75 -9.39 11.95 -3.44
N ALA A 76 -9.42 12.16 -2.12
CA ALA A 76 -10.67 12.19 -1.35
C ALA A 76 -11.58 13.31 -1.88
N THR A 77 -12.87 12.99 -2.00
CA THR A 77 -13.91 13.87 -2.53
C THR A 77 -15.13 13.96 -1.62
N ASP A 78 -15.39 12.93 -0.81
CA ASP A 78 -16.47 12.89 0.16
C ASP A 78 -16.08 11.97 1.34
N GLU A 79 -16.86 11.98 2.42
CA GLU A 79 -16.63 11.20 3.65
C GLU A 79 -15.19 11.36 4.19
N LEU A 80 -14.72 12.61 4.26
CA LEU A 80 -13.32 12.92 4.55
C LEU A 80 -12.89 12.44 5.95
N THR A 81 -11.81 11.68 6.02
CA THR A 81 -11.15 11.32 7.29
C THR A 81 -10.48 12.55 7.93
N PRO A 82 -10.15 12.53 9.24
CA PRO A 82 -9.31 13.56 9.85
C PRO A 82 -8.01 13.85 9.07
N TRP A 83 -7.41 12.82 8.47
CA TRP A 83 -6.20 12.95 7.65
C TRP A 83 -6.47 13.58 6.27
N ASP A 84 -7.61 13.30 5.66
CA ASP A 84 -8.03 13.98 4.42
C ASP A 84 -8.39 15.44 4.68
N LEU A 85 -8.99 15.76 5.82
CA LEU A 85 -9.23 17.14 6.27
C LEU A 85 -7.90 17.89 6.47
N ALA A 86 -6.92 17.30 7.16
CA ALA A 86 -5.58 17.88 7.30
C ALA A 86 -4.88 18.08 5.94
N SER A 87 -5.03 17.12 5.01
CA SER A 87 -4.56 17.27 3.62
C SER A 87 -5.26 18.43 2.90
N LYS A 88 -6.58 18.53 3.04
CA LYS A 88 -7.42 19.54 2.40
C LYS A 88 -7.08 20.95 2.88
N TYR A 89 -6.91 21.16 4.18
CA TYR A 89 -6.49 22.44 4.78
C TYR A 89 -5.25 23.05 4.09
N TYR A 90 -4.17 22.27 3.95
CA TYR A 90 -2.96 22.76 3.27
C TYR A 90 -3.15 22.91 1.75
N GLN A 91 -4.00 22.09 1.13
CA GLN A 91 -4.30 22.18 -0.30
C GLN A 91 -5.14 23.43 -0.63
N ASP A 92 -6.10 23.80 0.21
CA ASP A 92 -6.93 24.98 0.05
C ASP A 92 -6.08 26.26 0.18
N LYS A 93 -5.24 26.36 1.22
CA LYS A 93 -4.25 27.45 1.35
C LYS A 93 -3.29 27.56 0.17
N ALA A 94 -2.88 26.43 -0.41
CA ALA A 94 -2.07 26.43 -1.61
C ALA A 94 -2.85 26.91 -2.85
N ASN A 95 -4.15 26.63 -2.92
CA ASN A 95 -5.03 27.07 -4.01
C ASN A 95 -5.30 28.58 -3.92
N GLU A 96 -5.60 29.12 -2.74
CA GLU A 96 -5.80 30.57 -2.52
C GLU A 96 -4.64 31.41 -3.08
N LEU A 97 -3.40 30.98 -2.82
CA LEU A 97 -2.20 31.65 -3.34
C LEU A 97 -2.05 31.51 -4.86
N VAL A 98 -2.46 30.39 -5.45
CA VAL A 98 -2.43 30.17 -6.90
C VAL A 98 -3.52 30.99 -7.60
N GLU A 99 -4.70 31.10 -7.00
CA GLU A 99 -5.80 31.95 -7.46
C GLU A 99 -5.45 33.44 -7.35
N ALA A 100 -4.68 33.83 -6.33
CA ALA A 100 -4.02 35.14 -6.23
C ALA A 100 -2.85 35.33 -7.23
N GLY A 101 -2.61 34.38 -8.14
CA GLY A 101 -1.66 34.49 -9.25
C GLY A 101 -0.26 33.91 -9.01
N LYS A 102 0.01 33.24 -7.88
CA LYS A 102 1.32 32.60 -7.65
C LYS A 102 1.46 31.29 -8.43
N SER A 103 2.71 30.96 -8.77
CA SER A 103 3.04 29.69 -9.42
C SER A 103 2.89 28.50 -8.45
N LYS A 104 2.56 27.31 -8.98
CA LYS A 104 2.55 26.07 -8.18
C LYS A 104 3.92 25.64 -7.65
N GLU A 105 4.99 26.20 -8.21
CA GLU A 105 6.39 25.99 -7.80
C GLU A 105 6.95 27.18 -6.99
N ASP A 106 6.12 28.17 -6.68
CA ASP A 106 6.48 29.30 -5.83
C ASP A 106 6.91 28.85 -4.41
N ALA A 107 7.82 29.59 -3.78
CA ALA A 107 8.39 29.25 -2.48
C ALA A 107 7.36 29.24 -1.34
N GLU A 108 6.24 29.93 -1.48
CA GLU A 108 5.15 29.92 -0.50
C GLU A 108 4.11 28.82 -0.80
N VAL A 109 3.89 28.49 -2.07
CA VAL A 109 2.90 27.48 -2.50
C VAL A 109 3.43 26.05 -2.38
N LYS A 110 4.69 25.83 -2.74
CA LYS A 110 5.30 24.49 -2.80
C LYS A 110 5.39 23.78 -1.43
N PRO A 111 5.71 24.44 -0.30
CA PRO A 111 5.67 23.82 1.02
C PRO A 111 4.26 23.38 1.44
N LEU A 112 3.23 24.19 1.16
CA LEU A 112 1.83 23.86 1.45
C LEU A 112 1.38 22.61 0.68
N ARG A 113 1.65 22.57 -0.64
CA ARG A 113 1.39 21.37 -1.47
C ARG A 113 2.16 20.14 -0.99
N THR A 114 3.38 20.33 -0.48
CA THR A 114 4.18 19.25 0.11
C THR A 114 3.54 18.73 1.39
N LYS A 115 3.05 19.62 2.28
CA LYS A 115 2.32 19.21 3.49
C LYS A 115 0.98 18.52 3.19
N ALA A 116 0.19 19.01 2.24
CA ALA A 116 -1.01 18.30 1.80
C ALA A 116 -0.70 16.85 1.39
N SER A 117 0.40 16.63 0.66
CA SER A 117 0.86 15.30 0.24
C SER A 117 1.40 14.41 1.38
N GLU A 118 1.77 14.97 2.53
CA GLU A 118 2.14 14.18 3.72
C GLU A 118 0.91 13.50 4.35
N TYR A 119 -0.18 14.26 4.55
CA TYR A 119 -1.41 13.77 5.19
C TYR A 119 -2.33 12.98 4.24
N ARG A 120 -2.24 13.19 2.94
CA ARG A 120 -3.01 12.39 1.97
C ARG A 120 -2.62 10.91 2.00
N SER A 121 -3.62 10.03 2.06
CA SER A 121 -3.45 8.59 1.88
C SER A 121 -2.89 8.22 0.51
N LYS A 122 -2.07 7.17 0.50
CA LYS A 122 -1.36 6.65 -0.67
C LYS A 122 -1.81 5.22 -0.93
N ARG A 123 -2.41 4.99 -2.10
CA ARG A 123 -2.80 3.66 -2.57
C ARG A 123 -1.56 2.74 -2.66
N LYS A 124 -1.62 1.63 -1.95
CA LYS A 124 -0.66 0.53 -1.94
C LYS A 124 -1.30 -0.71 -2.55
N TYR A 125 -0.46 -1.62 -3.04
CA TYR A 125 -0.87 -2.89 -3.64
C TYR A 125 -0.14 -4.02 -2.92
N ILE A 126 -0.90 -4.97 -2.37
CA ILE A 126 -0.38 -6.17 -1.72
C ILE A 126 -0.35 -7.26 -2.79
N VAL A 127 0.84 -7.72 -3.15
CA VAL A 127 1.01 -8.85 -4.06
C VAL A 127 1.51 -10.03 -3.22
N PRO A 128 0.71 -11.10 -3.06
CA PRO A 128 1.18 -12.32 -2.45
C PRO A 128 1.98 -13.17 -3.45
N PHE A 129 2.96 -13.87 -2.93
CA PHE A 129 3.78 -14.84 -3.66
C PHE A 129 3.94 -16.08 -2.80
N ILE A 130 4.20 -17.23 -3.43
CA ILE A 130 4.77 -18.38 -2.73
C ILE A 130 6.29 -18.18 -2.74
N ASP A 131 6.92 -18.02 -1.58
CA ASP A 131 8.38 -18.06 -1.47
C ASP A 131 8.84 -19.51 -1.66
N LEU A 132 9.70 -19.75 -2.65
CA LEU A 132 10.06 -21.13 -3.01
C LEU A 132 11.01 -21.77 -2.01
N GLU A 133 11.83 -20.99 -1.29
CA GLU A 133 12.76 -21.56 -0.30
C GLU A 133 12.03 -22.01 0.99
N SER A 134 11.08 -21.22 1.51
CA SER A 134 10.27 -21.61 2.68
C SER A 134 9.05 -22.48 2.33
N GLY A 135 8.44 -22.28 1.15
CA GLY A 135 7.14 -22.83 0.80
C GLY A 135 5.95 -22.03 1.37
N GLU A 136 6.19 -20.89 2.01
CA GLU A 136 5.15 -20.06 2.63
C GLU A 136 4.61 -18.96 1.69
N VAL A 137 3.38 -18.51 1.93
CA VAL A 137 2.83 -17.34 1.24
C VAL A 137 3.37 -16.06 1.88
N ILE A 138 4.17 -15.31 1.14
CA ILE A 138 4.70 -14.01 1.54
C ILE A 138 3.87 -12.85 0.96
N TYR A 139 3.59 -11.84 1.77
CA TYR A 139 2.82 -10.65 1.37
C TYR A 139 3.74 -9.45 1.26
N ILE A 140 3.83 -8.82 0.09
CA ILE A 140 4.68 -7.64 -0.12
C ILE A 140 3.83 -6.46 -0.59
N ASP A 141 3.96 -5.33 0.11
CA ASP A 141 3.29 -4.08 -0.25
C ASP A 141 4.15 -3.25 -1.22
N PHE A 142 3.53 -2.74 -2.28
CA PHE A 142 4.17 -1.95 -3.31
C PHE A 142 3.51 -0.59 -3.48
N THR A 143 4.35 0.42 -3.75
CA THR A 143 3.87 1.71 -4.30
C THR A 143 3.39 1.52 -5.74
N LYS A 144 2.53 2.40 -6.27
CA LYS A 144 1.94 2.28 -7.61
C LYS A 144 2.95 1.87 -8.70
N ASN A 145 4.07 2.58 -8.84
CA ASN A 145 5.05 2.32 -9.91
C ASN A 145 5.79 0.98 -9.73
N GLN A 146 5.96 0.52 -8.49
CA GLN A 146 6.56 -0.79 -8.19
C GLN A 146 5.55 -1.91 -8.46
N ALA A 147 4.29 -1.70 -8.08
CA ALA A 147 3.19 -2.62 -8.34
C ALA A 147 2.98 -2.79 -9.85
N GLU A 148 2.98 -1.69 -10.61
CA GLU A 148 2.85 -1.71 -12.08
C GLU A 148 3.94 -2.54 -12.76
N ALA A 149 5.20 -2.43 -12.31
CA ALA A 149 6.31 -3.25 -12.82
C ALA A 149 6.17 -4.75 -12.51
N VAL A 150 5.63 -5.09 -11.33
CA VAL A 150 5.40 -6.49 -10.89
C VAL A 150 4.17 -7.09 -11.56
N ILE A 151 3.03 -6.41 -11.49
CA ILE A 151 1.72 -6.85 -11.98
C ILE A 151 1.73 -7.03 -13.50
N SER A 152 2.41 -6.15 -14.26
CA SER A 152 2.54 -6.30 -15.72
C SER A 152 3.29 -7.58 -16.13
N VAL A 153 4.15 -8.11 -15.25
CA VAL A 153 4.83 -9.39 -15.48
C VAL A 153 3.89 -10.55 -15.16
N ILE A 154 3.18 -10.49 -14.03
CA ILE A 154 2.16 -11.49 -13.65
C ILE A 154 1.09 -11.63 -14.74
N GLU A 155 0.47 -10.52 -15.16
CA GLU A 155 -0.53 -10.47 -16.24
C GLU A 155 -0.02 -11.13 -17.52
N LYS A 156 1.19 -10.76 -17.97
CA LYS A 156 1.83 -11.32 -19.17
C LYS A 156 2.12 -12.83 -19.08
N TYR A 157 2.36 -13.38 -17.89
CA TYR A 157 2.58 -14.82 -17.71
C TYR A 157 1.26 -15.59 -17.52
N GLU A 158 0.26 -14.97 -16.89
CA GLU A 158 -1.10 -15.50 -16.75
C GLU A 158 -1.81 -15.60 -18.11
N GLU A 159 -1.82 -14.52 -18.90
CA GLU A 159 -2.36 -14.49 -20.28
C GLU A 159 -1.76 -15.55 -21.20
N LYS A 160 -0.53 -16.00 -20.90
CA LYS A 160 0.19 -17.02 -21.69
C LYS A 160 0.00 -18.44 -21.16
N GLY A 161 -0.74 -18.63 -20.07
CA GLY A 161 -0.88 -19.92 -19.39
C GLY A 161 0.46 -20.45 -18.84
N ARG A 162 1.34 -19.55 -18.40
CA ARG A 162 2.71 -19.88 -17.95
C ARG A 162 3.03 -19.46 -16.52
N LEU A 163 2.10 -18.84 -15.81
CA LEU A 163 2.31 -18.36 -14.44
C LEU A 163 2.70 -19.50 -13.49
N GLU A 164 1.94 -20.60 -13.51
CA GLU A 164 2.20 -21.81 -12.72
C GLU A 164 3.44 -22.61 -13.16
N THR A 165 3.96 -22.35 -14.36
CA THR A 165 5.07 -23.12 -14.98
C THR A 165 6.31 -22.27 -15.26
N THR A 166 6.45 -21.11 -14.61
CA THR A 166 7.66 -20.28 -14.70
C THR A 166 8.07 -19.83 -13.30
N PRO A 167 9.22 -20.28 -12.76
CA PRO A 167 9.74 -19.71 -11.52
C PRO A 167 10.23 -18.29 -11.79
N LEU A 168 10.02 -17.38 -10.83
CA LEU A 168 10.37 -15.96 -10.96
C LEU A 168 11.33 -15.56 -9.84
N GLU A 169 12.25 -14.65 -10.14
CA GLU A 169 12.99 -13.90 -9.12
C GLU A 169 12.33 -12.53 -8.92
N LEU A 170 11.96 -12.23 -7.67
CA LEU A 170 11.54 -10.91 -7.22
C LEU A 170 12.74 -10.21 -6.58
N SER A 171 13.15 -9.07 -7.13
CA SER A 171 14.34 -8.34 -6.68
C SER A 171 14.06 -6.84 -6.49
N LYS A 172 14.82 -6.21 -5.59
CA LYS A 172 14.73 -4.77 -5.32
C LYS A 172 16.12 -4.15 -5.21
N THR A 173 16.35 -3.09 -5.99
CA THR A 173 17.65 -2.43 -6.14
C THR A 173 17.53 -0.92 -6.00
N GLY A 174 18.66 -0.23 -5.88
CA GLY A 174 18.72 1.24 -5.80
C GLY A 174 18.45 1.80 -4.40
N GLN A 175 18.68 3.11 -4.23
CA GLN A 175 18.58 3.80 -2.95
C GLN A 175 17.69 5.05 -3.04
N LYS A 176 17.06 5.41 -1.92
CA LYS A 176 16.19 6.59 -1.79
C LYS A 176 15.12 6.60 -2.89
N THR A 177 15.16 7.59 -3.77
CA THR A 177 14.20 7.83 -4.85
C THR A 177 14.44 6.97 -6.10
N ASP A 178 15.60 6.34 -6.26
CA ASP A 178 15.91 5.45 -7.41
C ASP A 178 15.69 3.96 -7.08
N THR A 179 14.83 3.67 -6.10
CA THR A 179 14.56 2.29 -5.67
C THR A 179 13.60 1.60 -6.64
N LYS A 180 14.09 0.58 -7.35
CA LYS A 180 13.35 -0.18 -8.38
C LYS A 180 13.04 -1.58 -7.87
N VAL A 181 11.89 -2.11 -8.30
CA VAL A 181 11.48 -3.49 -8.08
C VAL A 181 11.36 -4.16 -9.45
N SER A 182 11.82 -5.40 -9.55
CA SER A 182 11.79 -6.22 -10.76
C SER A 182 11.26 -7.61 -10.43
N LEU A 183 10.44 -8.15 -11.32
CA LEU A 183 10.02 -9.54 -11.33
C LEU A 183 10.48 -10.13 -12.66
N THR A 184 11.36 -11.12 -12.64
CA THR A 184 12.01 -11.69 -13.83
C THR A 184 11.93 -13.20 -13.80
N ALA A 185 11.72 -13.85 -14.95
CA ALA A 185 11.76 -15.31 -15.00
C ALA A 185 13.18 -15.83 -14.76
N THR A 186 13.27 -16.93 -14.02
CA THR A 186 14.48 -17.74 -13.84
C THR A 186 14.25 -19.14 -14.41
N PHE A 187 15.24 -20.02 -14.30
CA PHE A 187 15.20 -21.39 -14.81
C PHE A 187 14.98 -22.40 -13.67
N GLU A 188 14.34 -23.54 -13.96
CA GLU A 188 14.14 -24.60 -12.95
C GLU A 188 15.47 -25.26 -12.54
N GLU A 189 16.46 -25.31 -13.42
CA GLU A 189 17.80 -25.81 -13.13
C GLU A 189 18.63 -24.95 -12.15
N ASP A 190 18.24 -23.68 -11.95
CA ASP A 190 18.89 -22.77 -11.00
C ASP A 190 18.29 -22.85 -9.57
N LEU A 191 17.22 -23.65 -9.38
CA LEU A 191 16.53 -23.79 -8.09
C LEU A 191 17.25 -24.77 -7.15
N SER A 192 17.19 -24.50 -5.84
CA SER A 192 17.54 -25.48 -4.81
C SER A 192 16.61 -26.71 -4.88
N GLU A 193 17.02 -27.87 -4.34
CA GLU A 193 16.15 -29.06 -4.30
C GLU A 193 14.82 -28.77 -3.57
N THR A 194 14.87 -27.96 -2.51
CA THR A 194 13.69 -27.48 -1.78
C THR A 194 12.82 -26.58 -2.66
N ALA A 195 13.41 -25.57 -3.31
CA ALA A 195 12.68 -24.65 -4.18
C ALA A 195 12.06 -25.34 -5.39
N ALA A 196 12.77 -26.28 -6.02
CA ALA A 196 12.26 -27.09 -7.12
C ALA A 196 11.12 -28.02 -6.70
N LYS A 197 11.14 -28.53 -5.46
CA LYS A 197 10.03 -29.31 -4.88
C LYS A 197 8.81 -28.41 -4.62
N ASN A 198 9.00 -27.32 -3.89
CA ASN A 198 7.94 -26.37 -3.56
C ASN A 198 7.28 -25.78 -4.81
N PHE A 199 8.05 -25.47 -5.85
CA PHE A 199 7.55 -24.99 -7.14
C PHE A 199 6.61 -25.98 -7.85
N LYS A 200 6.84 -27.29 -7.68
CA LYS A 200 6.05 -28.38 -8.28
C LYS A 200 4.82 -28.76 -7.46
N GLU A 201 4.95 -28.73 -6.13
CA GLU A 201 3.88 -29.15 -5.21
C GLU A 201 2.89 -28.02 -4.88
N LEU A 202 3.34 -26.76 -4.81
CA LEU A 202 2.51 -25.62 -4.43
C LEU A 202 1.98 -24.87 -5.67
N THR A 203 0.68 -24.57 -5.66
CA THR A 203 -0.06 -23.89 -6.73
C THR A 203 -1.06 -22.90 -6.13
N ALA A 204 -1.61 -22.00 -6.95
CA ALA A 204 -2.66 -21.09 -6.51
C ALA A 204 -3.93 -21.80 -5.97
N GLU A 205 -4.16 -23.06 -6.36
CA GLU A 205 -5.32 -23.86 -5.91
C GLU A 205 -5.15 -24.48 -4.52
N ASN A 206 -3.91 -24.63 -4.04
CA ASN A 206 -3.62 -25.34 -2.78
C ASN A 206 -2.95 -24.49 -1.69
N VAL A 207 -2.59 -23.24 -1.98
CA VAL A 207 -2.20 -22.25 -0.97
C VAL A 207 -3.36 -21.33 -0.60
N THR A 208 -3.45 -20.92 0.67
CA THR A 208 -4.47 -19.96 1.13
C THR A 208 -3.88 -18.56 1.18
N VAL A 209 -4.55 -17.60 0.53
CA VAL A 209 -4.22 -16.17 0.61
C VAL A 209 -5.17 -15.50 1.59
N ASN A 210 -4.61 -14.83 2.60
CA ASN A 210 -5.35 -14.12 3.64
C ASN A 210 -4.72 -12.74 3.90
N PHE A 211 -5.45 -11.68 3.55
CA PHE A 211 -5.00 -10.29 3.70
C PHE A 211 -5.20 -9.68 5.08
N GLU A 212 -5.88 -10.39 5.97
CA GLU A 212 -6.28 -9.85 7.26
C GLU A 212 -5.09 -9.74 8.23
N GLY A 213 -5.12 -8.73 9.09
CA GLY A 213 -4.04 -8.45 10.04
C GLY A 213 -2.78 -7.82 9.44
N LEU A 214 -2.63 -7.80 8.11
CA LEU A 214 -1.53 -7.14 7.42
C LEU A 214 -1.47 -5.63 7.71
N THR A 215 -2.63 -4.99 7.79
CA THR A 215 -2.77 -3.54 8.02
C THR A 215 -3.31 -3.24 9.42
N PHE A 216 -2.79 -2.18 10.04
CA PHE A 216 -3.41 -1.58 11.21
C PHE A 216 -4.60 -0.72 10.76
N ILE A 217 -5.78 -0.99 11.33
CA ILE A 217 -7.00 -0.21 11.09
C ILE A 217 -7.15 0.78 12.25
N ALA A 218 -7.20 2.07 11.93
CA ALA A 218 -7.35 3.15 12.88
C ALA A 218 -8.78 3.71 12.84
N ASP A 219 -9.43 3.75 14.01
CA ASP A 219 -10.66 4.50 14.22
C ASP A 219 -10.40 6.03 14.17
N GLU A 220 -11.41 6.82 14.46
CA GLU A 220 -11.31 8.28 14.46
C GLU A 220 -10.38 8.82 15.57
N LYS A 221 -10.42 8.23 16.78
CA LYS A 221 -9.56 8.63 17.92
C LYS A 221 -8.09 8.39 17.59
N ALA A 222 -7.74 7.18 17.14
CA ALA A 222 -6.39 6.81 16.76
C ALA A 222 -5.85 7.64 15.58
N GLN A 223 -6.73 8.07 14.66
CA GLN A 223 -6.38 8.99 13.58
C GLN A 223 -6.03 10.40 14.09
N ILE A 224 -6.80 10.95 15.03
CA ILE A 224 -6.55 12.26 15.65
C ILE A 224 -5.27 12.22 16.49
N GLU A 225 -5.07 11.19 17.32
CA GLU A 225 -3.81 10.95 18.05
C GLU A 225 -2.60 10.90 17.11
N SER A 226 -2.76 10.22 15.97
CA SER A 226 -1.72 10.13 14.93
C SER A 226 -1.44 11.48 14.25
N LEU A 227 -2.44 12.35 14.07
CA LEU A 227 -2.23 13.73 13.59
C LEU A 227 -1.43 14.55 14.60
N LEU A 228 -1.80 14.50 15.89
CA LEU A 228 -1.08 15.18 16.97
C LEU A 228 0.38 14.69 17.05
N ALA A 229 0.61 13.37 17.01
CA ALA A 229 1.94 12.77 16.99
C ALA A 229 2.78 13.16 15.75
N SER A 230 2.13 13.46 14.62
CA SER A 230 2.83 14.00 13.45
C SER A 230 3.30 15.45 13.61
N GLY A 231 2.74 16.18 14.58
CA GLY A 231 2.90 17.63 14.78
C GLY A 231 1.89 18.47 14.00
N PHE A 232 0.70 17.94 13.70
CA PHE A 232 -0.41 18.69 13.14
C PHE A 232 -1.30 19.26 14.26
N ASP A 233 -1.75 20.50 14.10
CA ASP A 233 -2.71 21.14 14.99
C ASP A 233 -4.13 20.85 14.49
N VAL A 234 -4.85 19.99 15.21
CA VAL A 234 -6.17 19.50 14.82
C VAL A 234 -7.27 20.57 14.92
N SER A 235 -7.04 21.66 15.66
CA SER A 235 -7.96 22.80 15.69
C SER A 235 -8.06 23.52 14.35
N LEU A 236 -7.08 23.34 13.46
CA LEU A 236 -7.06 23.89 12.11
C LEU A 236 -8.09 23.25 11.16
N ILE A 237 -8.73 22.17 11.59
CA ILE A 237 -9.77 21.42 10.85
C ILE A 237 -11.03 21.20 11.71
N ASP A 238 -11.26 22.09 12.68
CA ASP A 238 -12.42 22.07 13.57
C ASP A 238 -12.59 20.77 14.40
N LEU A 239 -11.46 20.08 14.70
CA LEU A 239 -11.43 18.90 15.57
C LEU A 239 -10.75 19.23 16.91
N GLU A 240 -11.20 18.54 17.96
CA GLU A 240 -10.62 18.62 19.31
C GLU A 240 -9.62 17.48 19.56
N ALA A 241 -8.64 17.71 20.43
CA ALA A 241 -7.75 16.65 20.88
C ALA A 241 -8.51 15.72 21.85
N PRO A 242 -8.35 14.39 21.76
CA PRO A 242 -9.03 13.47 22.67
C PRO A 242 -8.59 13.72 24.11
N GLU A 243 -9.55 13.68 25.04
CA GLU A 243 -9.24 13.70 26.46
C GLU A 243 -8.37 12.49 26.81
N ILE A 244 -7.17 12.74 27.32
CA ILE A 244 -6.30 11.70 27.86
C ILE A 244 -6.86 11.35 29.24
N ASP A 245 -7.49 10.18 29.38
CA ASP A 245 -7.83 9.66 30.70
C ASP A 245 -6.53 9.38 31.47
N PRO A 246 -6.27 10.08 32.59
CA PRO A 246 -5.02 9.92 33.34
C PRO A 246 -4.87 8.53 33.99
N THR A 247 -5.90 7.67 33.93
CA THR A 247 -5.85 6.29 34.42
C THR A 247 -5.34 5.27 33.40
N GLU A 248 -5.26 5.59 32.10
CA GLU A 248 -4.69 4.69 31.07
C GLU A 248 -3.14 4.76 30.98
N ALA A 249 -2.49 5.57 31.83
CA ALA A 249 -1.05 5.86 31.79
C ALA A 249 -0.19 5.07 32.82
N PHE A 250 -0.70 3.94 33.35
CA PHE A 250 -0.05 3.13 34.40
C PHE A 250 0.04 1.64 34.06
#